data_AF-A0A4R6V0X5-F1
#
_entry.id   AF-A0A4R6V0X5-F1
#
_cell.length_a   1.000
_cell.length_b   1.000
_cell.length_c   1.000
_cell.angle_alpha   90.00
_cell.angle_beta   90.00
_cell.angle_gamma   90.00
#
_symmetry.space_group_name_H-M   'P 1'
#
loop_
_entity.id
_entity.type
_entity.pdbx_description
1 polymer ?
#
loop_
_entity_poly.entity_id
_entity_poly.type
_entity_poly.pdbx_seq_one_letter_code
_entity_poly.pdbx_strand_id
1 'polypeptide(L)'
;MEAAAPAAHLDAVRRLLAGEEVTVQGRYARLDGVRLEFPPERAPPVPAGVRGPRSRGVSGRHADGTLPAEPVTPAYLAAARASIARGQDADSVVLSAPGDAAERLDRAAVLNGPPGG
;
A
#
# COMPACT_ATOMS: atom_id res chain seq x y z
N MET A 1 20.98 -9.73 -1.70
CA MET A 1 20.25 -8.74 -0.87
C MET A 1 18.77 -8.94 -1.14
N GLU A 2 18.13 -9.71 -0.28
CA GLU A 2 16.85 -10.38 -0.51
C GLU A 2 15.68 -9.39 -0.40
N ALA A 3 15.04 -9.07 -1.54
CA ALA A 3 13.81 -8.30 -1.56
C ALA A 3 12.76 -9.07 -0.74
N ALA A 4 12.29 -8.46 0.34
CA ALA A 4 11.42 -9.08 1.32
C ALA A 4 10.13 -9.60 0.65
N ALA A 5 9.80 -10.87 0.92
CA ALA A 5 8.58 -11.62 0.57
C ALA A 5 7.30 -10.83 0.19
N PRO A 6 6.87 -9.79 0.94
CA PRO A 6 5.68 -9.00 0.57
C PRO A 6 5.81 -8.11 -0.69
N ALA A 7 7.02 -7.72 -1.10
CA ALA A 7 7.22 -6.80 -2.23
C ALA A 7 6.77 -7.41 -3.57
N ALA A 8 7.22 -8.64 -3.87
CA ALA A 8 6.88 -9.33 -5.11
C ALA A 8 5.38 -9.62 -5.24
N HIS A 9 4.69 -9.84 -4.13
CA HIS A 9 3.24 -10.04 -4.12
C HIS A 9 2.48 -8.73 -4.40
N LEU A 10 2.88 -7.62 -3.76
CA LEU A 10 2.28 -6.31 -3.99
C LEU A 10 2.45 -5.84 -5.44
N ASP A 11 3.66 -5.98 -5.98
CA ASP A 11 3.95 -5.59 -7.37
C ASP A 11 3.14 -6.43 -8.37
N ALA A 12 3.01 -7.74 -8.12
CA ALA A 12 2.21 -8.62 -8.97
C ALA A 12 0.72 -8.25 -8.96
N VAL A 13 0.14 -8.00 -7.78
CA VAL A 13 -1.27 -7.59 -7.64
C VAL A 13 -1.52 -6.26 -8.35
N ARG A 14 -0.65 -5.26 -8.16
CA ARG A 14 -0.78 -3.94 -8.82
C ARG A 14 -0.76 -4.07 -10.34
N ARG A 15 0.18 -4.85 -10.88
CA ARG A 15 0.28 -5.09 -12.33
C ARG A 15 -0.93 -5.84 -12.90
N LEU A 16 -1.41 -6.87 -12.20
CA LEU A 16 -2.63 -7.59 -12.60
C LEU A 16 -3.86 -6.68 -12.62
N LEU A 17 -4.03 -5.83 -11.59
CA LEU A 17 -5.13 -4.86 -11.52
C LEU A 17 -5.01 -3.74 -12.57
N ALA A 18 -3.79 -3.45 -13.04
CA ALA A 18 -3.54 -2.59 -14.19
C ALA A 18 -3.82 -3.27 -15.54
N GLY A 19 -4.23 -4.55 -15.53
CA GLY A 19 -4.55 -5.32 -16.73
C GLY A 19 -3.32 -5.90 -17.44
N GLU A 20 -2.13 -5.83 -16.83
CA GLU A 20 -0.90 -6.40 -17.37
C GLU A 20 -0.91 -7.93 -17.29
N GLU A 21 -0.15 -8.55 -18.19
CA GLU A 21 0.27 -9.94 -18.04
C GLU A 21 1.51 -10.02 -17.15
N VAL A 22 1.49 -10.92 -16.17
CA VAL A 22 2.46 -10.98 -15.09
C VAL A 22 3.12 -12.36 -15.03
N THR A 23 4.45 -12.34 -15.15
CA THR A 23 5.33 -13.46 -14.81
C THR A 23 6.21 -13.04 -13.64
N VAL A 24 6.18 -13.82 -12.57
CA VAL A 24 6.99 -13.61 -11.36
C VAL A 24 7.49 -14.97 -10.89
N GLN A 25 8.78 -15.07 -10.63
CA GLN A 25 9.41 -16.27 -10.06
C GLN A 25 9.99 -15.90 -8.69
N GLY A 26 9.13 -15.89 -7.67
CA GLY A 26 9.49 -15.56 -6.30
C GLY A 26 9.20 -16.71 -5.35
N ARG A 27 9.83 -16.67 -4.17
CA ARG A 27 9.60 -17.67 -3.10
C ARG A 27 8.15 -17.69 -2.59
N TYR A 28 7.44 -16.57 -2.67
CA TYR A 28 6.11 -16.38 -2.10
C TYR A 28 5.02 -16.06 -3.14
N ALA A 29 5.41 -15.83 -4.40
CA ALA A 29 4.49 -15.64 -5.51
C ALA A 29 5.14 -16.24 -6.76
N ARG A 30 4.43 -17.14 -7.44
CA ARG A 30 4.84 -17.72 -8.71
C ARG A 30 3.71 -17.58 -9.70
N LEU A 31 3.92 -16.75 -10.70
CA LEU A 31 2.99 -16.46 -11.79
C LEU A 31 3.73 -16.69 -13.10
N ASP A 32 3.04 -17.23 -14.10
CA ASP A 32 3.60 -17.48 -15.42
C ASP A 32 2.56 -17.10 -16.47
N GLY A 33 2.78 -15.96 -17.15
CA GLY A 33 1.87 -15.44 -18.17
C GLY A 33 0.45 -15.17 -17.65
N VAL A 34 0.29 -14.78 -16.39
CA VAL A 34 -1.05 -14.64 -15.78
C VAL A 34 -1.60 -13.25 -16.06
N ARG A 35 -2.85 -13.18 -16.50
CA ARG A 35 -3.62 -11.94 -16.65
C ARG A 35 -5.03 -12.12 -16.08
N LEU A 36 -5.64 -11.04 -15.58
CA LEU A 36 -7.05 -11.07 -15.21
C LEU A 36 -7.92 -11.19 -16.46
N GLU A 37 -8.84 -12.16 -16.48
CA GLU A 37 -9.83 -12.31 -17.55
C GLU A 37 -10.74 -11.07 -17.65
N PHE A 38 -11.08 -10.49 -16.49
CA PHE A 38 -11.88 -9.28 -16.37
C PHE A 38 -11.12 -8.22 -15.55
N PRO A 39 -10.19 -7.48 -16.17
CA PRO A 39 -9.49 -6.40 -15.47
C PRO A 39 -10.46 -5.24 -15.20
N PRO A 40 -10.29 -4.50 -14.09
CA PRO A 40 -11.10 -3.31 -13.83
C PRO A 40 -10.78 -2.22 -14.87
N GLU A 41 -11.79 -1.41 -15.24
CA GLU A 41 -11.60 -0.29 -16.17
C GLU A 41 -10.60 0.76 -15.66
N ARG A 42 -10.53 0.90 -14.33
CA ARG A 42 -9.55 1.74 -13.64
C ARG A 42 -8.95 0.94 -12.49
N ALA A 43 -7.63 0.80 -12.49
CA ALA A 43 -6.91 0.12 -11.41
C ALA A 43 -7.12 0.87 -10.07
N PRO A 44 -7.65 0.20 -9.02
CA PRO A 44 -7.73 0.82 -7.71
C PRO A 44 -6.35 0.89 -7.05
N PRO A 45 -6.10 1.87 -6.18
CA PRO A 45 -4.86 1.92 -5.40
C PRO A 45 -4.76 0.70 -4.47
N VAL A 46 -3.55 0.16 -4.30
CA VAL A 46 -3.27 -0.99 -3.42
C VAL A 46 -2.45 -0.54 -2.21
N PRO A 47 -3.10 -0.19 -1.07
CA PRO A 47 -2.40 0.14 0.15
C PRO A 47 -1.93 -1.10 0.92
N ALA A 48 -0.83 -1.00 1.65
CA ALA A 48 -0.36 -2.09 2.52
C ALA A 48 -0.53 -1.76 4.01
N GLY A 49 -1.14 -2.68 4.75
CA GLY A 49 -1.26 -2.64 6.21
C GLY A 49 0.00 -3.16 6.89
N VAL A 50 0.76 -2.29 7.55
CA VAL A 50 2.07 -2.65 8.11
C VAL A 50 2.33 -2.02 9.49
N ARG A 51 2.97 -2.78 10.38
CA ARG A 51 3.25 -2.38 11.78
C ARG A 51 4.71 -2.07 12.10
N GLY A 52 5.66 -2.72 11.44
CA GLY A 52 7.09 -2.59 11.75
C GLY A 52 7.80 -1.56 10.88
N PRO A 53 8.91 -0.95 11.35
CA PRO A 53 9.67 0.02 10.55
C PRO A 53 10.23 -0.59 9.25
N ARG A 54 10.65 -1.87 9.28
CA ARG A 54 11.10 -2.59 8.08
C ARG A 54 9.96 -2.78 7.06
N SER A 55 8.78 -3.19 7.50
CA SER A 55 7.64 -3.40 6.60
C SER A 55 7.03 -2.08 6.10
N ARG A 56 7.13 -0.99 6.87
CA ARG A 56 6.83 0.37 6.41
C ARG A 56 7.74 0.83 5.27
N GLY A 57 9.03 0.52 5.33
CA GLY A 57 9.93 0.82 4.20
C GLY A 57 9.60 0.00 2.93
N VAL A 58 9.07 -1.21 3.07
CA VAL A 58 8.61 -2.03 1.93
C VAL A 58 7.29 -1.53 1.37
N SER A 59 6.32 -1.22 2.24
CA SER A 59 5.08 -0.51 1.88
C SER A 59 5.40 0.76 1.13
N GLY A 60 6.42 1.48 1.61
CA GLY A 60 6.99 2.62 0.93
C GLY A 60 7.48 2.34 -0.50
N ARG A 61 8.11 1.22 -0.79
CA ARG A 61 8.63 0.99 -2.15
C ARG A 61 7.59 0.44 -3.12
N HIS A 62 6.60 -0.29 -2.61
CA HIS A 62 5.82 -1.22 -3.44
C HIS A 62 4.30 -1.02 -3.37
N ALA A 63 3.79 -0.19 -2.45
CA ALA A 63 2.36 0.07 -2.31
C ALA A 63 2.00 1.51 -2.71
N ASP A 64 0.75 1.72 -3.13
CA ASP A 64 0.21 3.05 -3.46
C ASP A 64 -0.14 3.86 -2.20
N GLY A 65 -0.04 3.25 -1.01
CA GLY A 65 -0.27 3.88 0.27
C GLY A 65 0.03 2.95 1.44
N THR A 66 0.07 3.51 2.65
CA THR A 66 0.29 2.75 3.88
C THR A 66 -0.89 2.90 4.84
N LEU A 67 -1.41 1.78 5.31
CA LEU A 67 -2.38 1.71 6.40
C LEU A 67 -1.63 1.44 7.72
N PRO A 68 -1.55 2.42 8.64
CA PRO A 68 -1.02 2.20 9.98
C PRO A 68 -1.97 1.31 10.79
N ALA A 69 -1.40 0.48 11.66
CA ALA A 69 -2.22 -0.19 12.67
C ALA A 69 -2.66 0.81 13.75
N GLU A 70 -3.92 0.68 14.15
CA GLU A 70 -4.50 1.36 15.30
C GLU A 70 -3.98 0.80 16.63
N PRO A 71 -4.00 1.60 17.70
CA PRO A 71 -4.35 3.02 17.75
C PRO A 71 -3.24 3.93 17.19
N VAL A 72 -3.64 5.00 16.49
CA VAL A 72 -2.70 5.95 15.85
C VAL A 72 -2.58 7.21 16.71
N THR A 73 -1.41 7.45 17.29
CA THR A 73 -1.10 8.73 17.94
C THR A 73 -0.38 9.67 16.96
N PRO A 74 -0.43 11.01 17.15
CA PRO A 74 0.31 11.95 16.30
C PRO A 74 1.82 11.65 16.25
N ALA A 75 2.42 11.28 17.38
CA ALA A 75 3.83 10.90 17.45
C ALA A 75 4.14 9.61 16.65
N TYR A 76 3.25 8.62 16.74
CA TYR A 76 3.36 7.40 15.95
C TYR A 76 3.22 7.67 14.45
N LEU A 77 2.29 8.55 14.06
CA LEU A 77 2.10 8.95 12.66
C LEU A 77 3.34 9.64 12.09
N ALA A 78 3.96 10.56 12.85
CA ALA A 78 5.20 11.21 12.46
C ALA A 78 6.37 10.22 12.27
N ALA A 79 6.53 9.27 13.20
CA ALA A 79 7.55 8.23 13.11
C ALA A 79 7.29 7.24 11.94
N ALA A 80 6.02 6.92 11.69
CA ALA A 80 5.61 6.10 10.56
C ALA A 80 5.93 6.80 9.23
N ARG A 81 5.57 8.08 9.08
CA ARG A 81 5.85 8.88 7.89
C ARG A 81 7.35 8.94 7.58
N ALA A 82 8.19 9.16 8.60
CA ALA A 82 9.64 9.15 8.44
C ALA A 82 10.18 7.78 7.97
N SER A 83 9.58 6.68 8.42
CA SER A 83 10.00 5.33 8.01
C SER A 83 9.53 4.97 6.60
N ILE A 84 8.35 5.47 6.20
CA ILE A 84 7.77 5.30 4.87
C ILE A 84 8.55 6.12 3.83
N ALA A 85 8.86 7.38 4.13
CA ALA A 85 9.63 8.27 3.25
C ALA A 85 11.02 7.70 2.90
N ARG A 86 11.67 6.97 3.82
CA ARG A 86 12.95 6.27 3.53
C ARG A 86 12.80 5.11 2.53
N GLY A 87 11.58 4.73 2.19
CA GLY A 87 11.26 3.74 1.18
C GLY A 87 10.50 4.29 -0.02
N GLN A 88 10.22 5.59 -0.12
CA GLN A 88 9.33 6.17 -1.14
C GLN A 88 10.06 7.24 -1.97
N ASP A 89 9.61 7.44 -3.22
CA ASP A 89 9.57 8.77 -3.82
C ASP A 89 8.41 9.54 -3.18
N ALA A 90 8.51 10.86 -2.97
CA ALA A 90 7.76 11.66 -1.98
C ALA A 90 6.20 11.60 -1.94
N ASP A 91 5.54 10.76 -2.73
CA ASP A 91 4.09 10.73 -3.00
C ASP A 91 3.27 9.69 -2.19
N SER A 92 3.86 8.91 -1.27
CA SER A 92 3.05 8.01 -0.40
C SER A 92 1.97 8.72 0.39
N VAL A 93 0.76 8.13 0.37
CA VAL A 93 -0.34 8.49 1.25
C VAL A 93 -0.38 7.57 2.48
N VAL A 94 -0.49 8.15 3.69
CA VAL A 94 -0.83 7.40 4.92
C VAL A 94 -2.34 7.51 5.13
N LEU A 95 -3.02 6.36 5.11
CA LEU A 95 -4.47 6.28 5.27
C LEU A 95 -4.79 5.90 6.71
N SER A 96 -5.48 6.75 7.46
CA SER A 96 -6.06 6.37 8.76
C SER A 96 -7.57 6.24 8.61
N ALA A 97 -8.15 5.16 9.12
CA ALA A 97 -9.56 5.16 9.49
C ALA A 97 -9.71 5.85 10.87
N PRO A 98 -10.81 6.56 11.16
CA PRO A 98 -11.10 7.09 12.49
C PRO A 98 -11.41 5.94 13.46
N GLY A 99 -11.01 5.96 14.74
CA GLY A 99 -11.43 6.92 15.77
C GLY A 99 -10.90 8.35 15.71
N ASP A 100 -11.84 9.31 15.75
CA ASP A 100 -11.81 10.75 16.10
C ASP A 100 -10.66 11.70 15.68
N ALA A 101 -9.67 11.30 14.89
CA ALA A 101 -8.54 12.17 14.46
C ALA A 101 -8.58 12.62 12.98
N ALA A 102 -9.75 12.84 12.39
CA ALA A 102 -9.92 13.07 10.95
C ALA A 102 -9.52 14.47 10.43
N GLU A 103 -9.21 15.46 11.29
CA GLU A 103 -9.33 16.88 10.86
C GLU A 103 -8.05 17.56 10.34
N ARG A 104 -6.88 16.89 10.25
CA ARG A 104 -5.61 17.59 9.90
C ARG A 104 -4.62 16.86 9.00
N LEU A 105 -5.07 16.20 7.94
CA LEU A 105 -4.18 15.62 6.92
C LEU A 105 -4.50 16.18 5.53
N ASP A 106 -4.01 17.40 5.28
CA ASP A 106 -4.26 18.20 4.07
C ASP A 106 -3.59 17.66 2.78
N ARG A 107 -3.29 16.36 2.73
CA ARG A 107 -2.81 15.67 1.51
C ARG A 107 -2.95 14.15 1.54
N ALA A 108 -3.62 13.57 2.54
CA ALA A 108 -3.89 12.13 2.55
C ALA A 108 -5.22 11.87 1.85
N ALA A 109 -5.20 11.16 0.72
CA ALA A 109 -6.42 10.76 0.03
C ALA A 109 -7.19 9.73 0.89
N VAL A 110 -8.03 10.19 1.82
CA VAL A 110 -8.89 9.30 2.61
C VAL A 110 -9.86 8.61 1.65
N LEU A 111 -9.70 7.30 1.45
CA LEU A 111 -10.67 6.49 0.72
C LEU A 111 -11.91 6.30 1.60
N ASN A 112 -12.78 7.32 1.62
CA ASN A 112 -14.14 7.15 2.10
C ASN A 112 -14.93 6.49 0.96
N GLY A 113 -15.33 5.23 1.13
CA GLY A 113 -16.44 4.68 0.36
C GLY A 113 -17.72 5.48 0.66
N PRO A 114 -18.66 5.62 -0.29
CA PRO A 114 -19.92 6.30 -0.01
C PRO A 114 -20.65 5.59 1.16
N PRO A 115 -21.29 6.33 2.08
CA PRO A 115 -22.15 5.69 3.07
C PRO A 115 -23.27 4.95 2.33
N GLY A 116 -23.39 3.65 2.57
CA GLY A 116 -24.44 2.84 1.98
C GLY A 116 -25.83 3.41 2.31
N GLY A 117 -26.64 3.57 1.28
CA GLY A 117 -28.04 4.00 1.32
C GLY A 117 -28.68 3.82 -0.05
#